data_AF-A0A4Y2H3U7-F1
#
_entry.id   AF-A0A4Y2H3U7-F1
#
_cell.length_a   1.000
_cell.length_b   1.000
_cell.length_c   1.000
_cell.angle_alpha   90.00
_cell.angle_beta   90.00
_cell.angle_gamma   90.00
#
_symmetry.space_group_name_H-M   'P 1'
#
loop_
_entity.id
_entity.type
_entity.pdbx_description
1 polymer ?
#
loop_
_entity_poly.entity_id
_entity_poly.type
_entity_poly.pdbx_seq_one_letter_code
_entity_poly.pdbx_strand_id
1 'polypeptide(L)'
;MDLRIELYRALLDALECRAHNENILIGKLIILPSSFQGSPCHMQQNYQDAMAMVRKFGKPDLFLTFTCNPSWSEILNSIEGVQRPEVRPDIIVRVFNMKLKELLEDICKHGIFGTVFGLYLCY
;
A
#
# COMPACT_ATOMS: atom_id res chain seq x y z
N MET A 1 -7.45 -17.12 15.13
CA MET A 1 -7.06 -17.50 13.75
C MET A 1 -8.01 -18.54 13.17
N ASP A 2 -8.67 -19.33 14.02
CA ASP A 2 -9.43 -20.53 13.63
C ASP A 2 -10.70 -20.25 12.81
N LEU A 3 -11.43 -19.18 13.13
CA LEU A 3 -12.68 -18.84 12.45
C LEU A 3 -12.52 -18.55 10.94
N ARG A 4 -11.38 -18.01 10.53
CA ARG A 4 -11.12 -17.72 9.10
C ARG A 4 -10.74 -18.97 8.33
N ILE A 5 -9.96 -19.86 8.94
CA ILE A 5 -9.55 -21.14 8.33
C ILE A 5 -10.79 -21.99 8.05
N GLU A 6 -11.74 -22.00 8.97
CA GLU A 6 -12.99 -22.74 8.85
C GLU A 6 -13.89 -22.20 7.73
N LEU A 7 -14.01 -20.87 7.60
CA LEU A 7 -14.73 -20.23 6.50
C LEU A 7 -14.12 -20.56 5.13
N TYR A 8 -12.78 -20.59 5.01
CA TYR A 8 -12.12 -20.92 3.75
C TYR A 8 -12.30 -22.39 3.36
N ARG A 9 -12.27 -23.30 4.34
CA ARG A 9 -12.55 -24.73 4.11
C ARG A 9 -13.99 -24.91 3.62
N ALA A 10 -14.95 -24.30 4.28
CA ALA A 10 -16.34 -24.35 3.85
C ALA A 10 -16.56 -23.80 2.43
N LEU A 11 -15.84 -22.73 2.06
CA LEU A 11 -15.87 -22.19 0.69
C LEU A 11 -15.28 -23.17 -0.34
N LEU A 12 -14.14 -23.77 -0.03
CA LEU A 12 -13.48 -24.77 -0.87
C LEU A 12 -14.40 -25.97 -1.11
N ASP A 13 -14.95 -26.54 -0.04
CA ASP A 13 -15.87 -27.68 -0.09
C ASP A 13 -17.09 -27.36 -0.97
N ALA A 14 -17.66 -26.16 -0.83
CA ALA A 14 -18.81 -25.73 -1.64
C ALA A 14 -18.48 -25.59 -3.14
N LEU A 15 -17.28 -25.07 -3.46
CA LEU A 15 -16.81 -24.94 -4.84
C LEU A 15 -16.58 -26.33 -5.47
N GLU A 16 -15.95 -27.24 -4.74
CA GLU A 16 -15.72 -28.63 -5.14
C GLU A 16 -17.03 -29.37 -5.43
N CYS A 17 -18.01 -29.26 -4.53
CA CYS A 17 -19.34 -29.85 -4.74
C CYS A 17 -20.01 -29.32 -6.02
N ARG A 18 -19.92 -28.01 -6.27
CA ARG A 18 -20.54 -27.40 -7.45
C ARG A 18 -19.88 -27.86 -8.75
N ALA A 19 -18.56 -27.90 -8.78
CA ALA A 19 -17.84 -28.27 -9.99
C ALA A 19 -17.97 -29.75 -10.33
N HIS A 20 -18.11 -30.62 -9.33
CA HIS A 20 -18.47 -32.01 -9.53
C HIS A 20 -19.83 -32.16 -10.21
N ASN A 21 -20.82 -31.37 -9.80
CA ASN A 21 -22.17 -31.40 -10.37
C ASN A 21 -22.23 -30.81 -11.80
N GLU A 22 -21.40 -29.82 -12.11
CA GLU A 22 -21.37 -29.13 -13.42
C GLU A 22 -20.28 -29.68 -14.37
N ASN A 23 -19.50 -30.69 -13.93
CA ASN A 23 -18.36 -31.29 -14.65
C ASN A 23 -17.30 -30.25 -15.11
N ILE A 24 -17.05 -29.25 -14.26
CA ILE A 24 -16.13 -28.13 -14.53
C ILE A 24 -14.80 -28.40 -13.79
N LEU A 25 -13.67 -28.08 -14.43
CA LEU A 25 -12.36 -28.05 -13.76
C LEU A 25 -12.22 -26.76 -12.96
N ILE A 26 -12.13 -26.87 -11.63
CA ILE A 26 -11.87 -25.71 -10.76
C ILE A 26 -10.40 -25.32 -10.89
N GLY A 27 -10.16 -24.03 -11.16
CA GLY A 27 -8.82 -23.44 -11.02
C GLY A 27 -8.35 -23.44 -9.56
N LYS A 28 -7.07 -23.15 -9.33
CA LYS A 28 -6.52 -23.10 -7.97
C LYS A 28 -7.04 -21.87 -7.23
N LEU A 29 -7.75 -22.06 -6.12
CA LEU A 29 -8.07 -20.97 -5.19
C LEU A 29 -6.77 -20.50 -4.52
N ILE A 30 -6.41 -19.23 -4.73
CA ILE A 30 -5.26 -18.60 -4.07
C ILE A 30 -5.78 -17.44 -3.23
N ILE A 31 -5.64 -17.54 -1.92
CA ILE A 31 -5.90 -16.43 -1.00
C ILE A 31 -4.61 -15.64 -0.87
N LEU A 32 -4.64 -14.39 -1.30
CA LEU A 32 -3.48 -13.51 -1.17
C LEU A 32 -3.29 -13.12 0.29
N PRO A 33 -2.09 -13.32 0.87
CA PRO A 33 -1.80 -12.88 2.23
C PRO A 33 -1.82 -11.35 2.33
N SER A 34 -1.93 -10.82 3.55
CA SER A 34 -1.85 -9.36 3.78
C SER A 34 -0.48 -8.76 3.41
N SER A 35 0.56 -9.59 3.25
CA SER A 35 1.85 -9.18 2.70
C SER A 35 1.82 -8.88 1.20
N PHE A 36 0.77 -9.31 0.48
CA PHE A 36 0.58 -8.94 -0.91
C PHE A 36 -0.02 -7.53 -0.99
N GLN A 37 0.82 -6.55 -1.35
CA GLN A 37 0.44 -5.15 -1.45
C GLN A 37 -0.72 -4.96 -2.44
N GLY A 38 -1.69 -4.12 -2.08
CA GLY A 38 -2.90 -3.87 -2.87
C GLY A 38 -3.97 -4.96 -2.80
N SER A 39 -3.75 -6.07 -2.08
CA SER A 39 -4.85 -7.03 -1.81
C SER A 39 -5.90 -6.43 -0.86
N PRO A 40 -7.15 -6.92 -0.89
CA PRO A 40 -8.15 -6.55 0.12
C PRO A 40 -7.68 -6.81 1.56
N CYS A 41 -6.93 -7.90 1.77
CA CYS A 41 -6.35 -8.23 3.08
C CYS A 41 -5.29 -7.22 3.51
N HIS A 42 -4.45 -6.74 2.58
CA HIS A 42 -3.47 -5.69 2.83
C HIS A 42 -4.13 -4.37 3.20
N MET A 43 -5.13 -3.94 2.42
CA MET A 43 -5.89 -2.72 2.72
C MET A 43 -6.61 -2.78 4.07
N GLN A 44 -7.20 -3.93 4.40
CA GLN A 44 -7.85 -4.13 5.69
C GLN A 44 -6.85 -4.07 6.85
N GLN A 45 -5.66 -4.65 6.69
CA GLN A 45 -4.60 -4.56 7.69
C GLN A 45 -4.16 -3.10 7.88
N ASN A 46 -3.93 -2.36 6.79
CA ASN A 46 -3.51 -0.96 6.87
C ASN A 46 -4.54 -0.10 7.61
N TYR A 47 -5.84 -0.34 7.36
CA TYR A 47 -6.91 0.33 8.10
C TYR A 47 -6.88 -0.02 9.59
N GLN A 48 -6.72 -1.30 9.95
CA GLN A 48 -6.67 -1.72 11.34
C GLN A 48 -5.47 -1.11 12.08
N ASP A 49 -4.30 -1.04 11.44
CA ASP A 49 -3.10 -0.43 12.02
C ASP A 49 -3.29 1.07 12.24
N ALA A 50 -3.85 1.78 11.26
CA ALA A 50 -4.21 3.19 11.39
C ALA A 50 -5.20 3.41 12.55
N MET A 51 -6.24 2.58 12.67
CA MET A 51 -7.22 2.69 13.76
C MET A 51 -6.63 2.36 15.13
N ALA A 52 -5.67 1.42 15.21
CA ALA A 52 -4.94 1.16 16.45
C ALA A 52 -4.13 2.39 16.90
N MET A 53 -3.56 3.11 15.95
CA MET A 53 -2.85 4.36 16.21
C MET A 53 -3.80 5.47 16.66
N VAL A 54 -4.94 5.65 16.01
CA VAL A 54 -5.99 6.60 16.43
C VAL A 54 -6.50 6.29 17.83
N ARG A 55 -6.67 5.01 18.17
CA ARG A 55 -7.05 4.60 19.52
C ARG A 55 -6.00 4.97 20.57
N LYS A 56 -4.71 4.94 20.21
CA LYS A 56 -3.59 5.23 21.12
C LYS A 56 -3.34 6.73 21.29
N PHE A 57 -3.35 7.49 20.21
CA PHE A 57 -2.93 8.89 20.18
C PHE A 57 -4.09 9.88 19.99
N GLY A 58 -5.30 9.39 19.73
CA GLY A 58 -6.46 10.22 19.40
C GLY A 58 -6.60 10.46 17.90
N LYS A 59 -7.50 11.38 17.52
CA LYS A 59 -7.73 11.74 16.12
C LYS A 59 -6.44 12.28 15.47
N PRO A 60 -6.22 12.06 14.16
CA PRO A 60 -5.14 12.72 13.45
C PRO A 60 -5.41 14.22 13.33
N ASP A 61 -4.35 15.02 13.34
CA ASP A 61 -4.43 16.46 13.08
C ASP A 61 -4.21 16.79 11.60
N LEU A 62 -3.44 15.96 10.89
CA LEU A 62 -3.13 16.11 9.46
C LEU A 62 -3.42 14.81 8.71
N PHE A 63 -3.91 14.95 7.49
CA PHE A 63 -4.00 13.87 6.49
C PHE A 63 -3.30 14.36 5.22
N LEU A 64 -2.14 13.77 4.92
CA LEU A 64 -1.28 14.21 3.82
C LEU A 64 -1.30 13.18 2.69
N THR A 65 -1.43 13.67 1.46
CA THR A 65 -1.25 12.86 0.25
C THR A 65 -0.04 13.40 -0.49
N PHE A 66 0.95 12.53 -0.72
CA PHE A 66 2.16 12.88 -1.46
C PHE A 66 2.15 12.18 -2.83
N THR A 67 2.04 12.98 -3.89
CA THR A 67 1.95 12.49 -5.27
C THR A 67 3.23 12.82 -6.04
N CYS A 68 3.68 11.91 -6.89
CA CYS A 68 4.81 12.16 -7.77
C CYS A 68 4.47 13.25 -8.81
N ASN A 69 5.41 14.16 -9.07
CA ASN A 69 5.33 15.12 -10.18
C ASN A 69 6.42 14.80 -11.22
N PRO A 70 6.07 14.34 -12.44
CA PRO A 70 7.03 14.06 -13.50
C PRO A 70 7.87 15.27 -13.95
N SER A 71 7.41 16.49 -13.66
CA SER A 71 8.09 17.74 -14.00
C SER A 71 9.15 18.18 -12.98
N TRP A 72 9.43 17.38 -11.94
CA TRP A 72 10.54 17.67 -11.03
C TRP A 72 11.87 17.75 -11.77
N SER A 73 12.67 18.76 -11.46
CA SER A 73 13.94 19.00 -12.13
C SER A 73 14.91 17.84 -11.95
N GLU A 74 14.87 17.14 -10.81
CA GLU A 74 15.68 15.94 -10.57
C GLU A 74 15.34 14.80 -11.53
N ILE A 75 14.07 14.68 -11.96
CA ILE A 75 13.65 13.71 -12.97
C ILE A 75 14.16 14.16 -14.34
N LEU A 76 13.86 15.40 -14.72
CA LEU A 76 14.22 15.93 -16.04
C LEU A 76 15.74 15.95 -16.27
N ASN A 77 16.52 16.32 -15.26
CA ASN A 77 17.99 16.35 -15.33
C ASN A 77 18.62 14.94 -15.35
N SER A 78 17.90 13.92 -14.86
CA SER A 78 18.37 12.53 -14.86
C SER A 78 18.06 11.78 -16.16
N ILE A 79 17.25 12.36 -17.04
CA ILE A 79 16.86 11.75 -18.30
C ILE A 79 17.79 12.25 -19.41
N GLU A 80 18.45 11.31 -20.09
CA GLU A 80 19.35 11.62 -21.20
C GLU A 80 18.59 11.71 -22.53
N GLY A 81 18.81 12.80 -23.27
CA GLY A 81 18.28 12.97 -24.63
C GLY A 81 16.79 13.33 -24.69
N VAL A 82 16.08 12.77 -25.68
CA VAL A 82 14.66 13.06 -25.99
C VAL A 82 13.70 12.06 -25.32
N GLN A 83 14.19 11.27 -24.36
CA GLN A 83 13.33 10.30 -23.67
C GLN A 83 12.33 11.05 -22.80
N ARG A 84 11.08 10.57 -22.77
CA ARG A 84 10.08 11.11 -21.86
C ARG A 84 10.21 10.44 -20.49
N PRO A 85 9.93 11.15 -19.39
CA PRO A 85 9.94 10.59 -18.04
C PRO A 85 9.13 9.30 -17.91
N GLU A 86 7.99 9.22 -18.62
CA GLU A 86 7.10 8.05 -18.60
C GLU A 86 7.80 6.74 -19.03
N VAL A 87 8.90 6.82 -19.78
CA VAL A 87 9.66 5.67 -20.28
C VAL A 87 10.69 5.16 -19.24
N ARG A 88 10.96 5.95 -18.19
CA ARG A 88 11.95 5.66 -17.14
C ARG A 88 11.32 5.65 -15.74
N PRO A 89 10.42 4.69 -15.46
CA PRO A 89 9.77 4.59 -14.15
C PRO A 89 10.77 4.36 -13.01
N ASP A 90 11.93 3.77 -13.29
CA ASP A 90 13.02 3.60 -12.33
C ASP A 90 13.54 4.94 -11.78
N ILE A 91 13.69 5.95 -12.64
CA ILE A 91 14.12 7.30 -12.24
C ILE A 91 13.01 7.97 -11.43
N ILE A 92 11.77 7.91 -11.93
CA ILE A 92 10.60 8.51 -11.26
C ILE A 92 10.45 7.97 -9.84
N VAL A 93 10.47 6.65 -9.67
CA VAL A 93 10.31 6.00 -8.35
C VAL A 93 11.46 6.37 -7.42
N ARG A 94 12.70 6.48 -7.93
CA ARG A 94 13.85 6.89 -7.12
C ARG A 94 13.72 8.34 -6.65
N VAL A 95 13.38 9.27 -7.53
CA VAL A 95 13.19 10.67 -7.17
C VAL A 95 12.01 10.84 -6.20
N PHE A 96 10.89 10.16 -6.46
CA PHE A 96 9.76 10.15 -5.55
C PHE A 96 10.15 9.69 -4.14
N ASN A 97 10.90 8.59 -4.03
CA ASN A 97 11.37 8.10 -2.72
C ASN A 97 12.33 9.07 -2.03
N MET A 98 13.21 9.75 -2.79
CA MET A 98 14.09 10.79 -2.23
C MET A 98 13.27 11.97 -1.67
N LYS A 99 12.31 12.49 -2.44
CA LYS A 99 11.44 13.58 -2.02
C LYS A 99 10.52 13.21 -0.85
N LEU A 100 10.00 11.98 -0.84
CA LEU A 100 9.20 11.49 0.27
C LEU A 100 10.03 11.42 1.57
N LYS A 101 11.28 10.97 1.49
CA LYS A 101 12.18 10.94 2.66
C LYS A 101 12.48 12.35 3.17
N GLU A 102 12.77 13.28 2.27
CA GLU A 102 12.99 14.70 2.60
C GLU A 102 11.78 15.28 3.36
N LEU A 103 10.56 15.06 2.83
CA LEU A 103 9.32 15.49 3.51
C LEU A 103 9.16 14.85 4.90
N LEU A 104 9.44 13.56 5.04
CA LEU A 104 9.37 12.87 6.34
C LEU A 104 10.40 13.41 7.33
N GLU A 105 11.59 13.78 6.88
CA GLU A 105 12.60 14.43 7.72
C GLU A 105 12.14 15.82 8.16
N ASP A 106 11.56 16.61 7.26
CA ASP A 106 11.02 17.93 7.61
C ASP A 106 9.91 17.84 8.66
N ILE A 107 8.99 16.88 8.50
CA ILE A 107 7.89 16.66 9.43
C ILE A 107 8.40 16.14 10.78
N CYS A 108 9.21 15.09 10.78
CA CYS A 108 9.57 14.38 12.02
C CYS A 108 10.79 14.95 12.74
N LYS A 109 11.75 15.54 12.02
CA LYS A 109 13.01 16.06 12.59
C LYS A 109 13.03 17.58 12.66
N HIS A 110 12.69 18.26 11.56
CA HIS A 110 12.69 19.73 11.54
C HIS A 110 11.43 20.32 12.19
N GLY A 111 10.39 19.51 12.40
CA GLY A 111 9.21 19.89 13.16
C GLY A 111 8.40 21.01 12.49
N ILE A 112 8.31 21.00 11.15
CA ILE A 112 7.59 22.05 10.40
C ILE A 112 6.11 22.18 10.77
N PHE A 113 5.52 21.13 11.36
CA PHE A 113 4.16 21.12 11.90
C PHE A 113 4.13 20.95 13.43
N GLY A 114 5.25 21.19 14.11
CA GLY A 114 5.43 20.93 15.53
C GLY A 114 5.88 19.49 15.84
N THR A 115 5.76 19.09 17.10
CA THR A 115 6.21 17.78 17.57
C THR A 115 5.28 16.67 17.12
N VAL A 116 5.84 15.65 16.45
CA VAL A 116 5.09 14.49 15.96
C VAL A 116 5.06 13.39 17.01
N PHE A 117 3.88 13.13 17.58
CA PHE A 117 3.67 12.00 18.51
C PHE A 117 3.47 10.67 17.81
N GLY A 118 3.04 10.71 16.54
CA GLY A 118 2.91 9.54 15.72
C GLY A 118 2.68 9.87 14.26
N LEU A 119 3.22 9.03 13.38
CA LEU A 119 3.02 9.07 11.94
C LEU A 119 2.67 7.67 11.43
N TYR A 120 1.63 7.56 10.60
CA TYR A 120 1.28 6.33 9.86
C TYR A 120 1.46 6.55 8.37
N LEU A 121 2.19 5.66 7.71
CA LEU A 121 2.41 5.66 6.27
C LEU A 121 1.62 4.53 5.63
N CYS A 122 0.68 4.88 4.75
CA CYS A 122 -0.02 3.93 3.90
C CYS A 122 0.77 3.74 2.60
N TYR A 123 1.00 2.50 2.19
CA TYR A 123 1.59 2.12 0.90
C TYR A 123 0.61 1.28 0.08
#